data_AF-A0A8J4SG12-F1
#
_entry.id   AF-A0A8J4SG12-F1
#
_cell.length_a   1.000
_cell.length_b   1.000
_cell.length_c   1.000
_cell.angle_alpha   90.00
_cell.angle_beta   90.00
_cell.angle_gamma   90.00
#
_symmetry.space_group_name_H-M   'P 1'
#
loop_
_entity.id
_entity.type
_entity.pdbx_description
1 polymer ?
#
loop_
_entity_poly.entity_id
_entity_poly.type
_entity_poly.pdbx_seq_one_letter_code
_entity_poly.pdbx_strand_id
1 'polypeptide(L)'
;MDWVKIRPRERVKDSKKISEPQREELFELLTNHPSITYAVHINSAQRIDEINILQASLESMTKSVEEVAGRLKQDKTFVLVDGNRLPPTLELPAEAVVKGDDKVYSIAAASIIAKVTRDRLMRDYDVQFPQYGLAQHKGYPTKAHVAAIAKHGPCAIHRLTFAPLKPKEPAKPKAKSKAKN
;
A
#
# COMPACT_ATOMS: atom_id res chain seq x y z
N MET A 1 10.24 -27.47 -4.54
CA MET A 1 9.71 -27.42 -3.15
C MET A 1 8.31 -28.02 -3.14
N ASP A 2 8.03 -28.89 -2.17
CA ASP A 2 6.75 -29.62 -2.07
C ASP A 2 5.69 -28.77 -1.35
N TRP A 3 4.73 -28.23 -2.11
CA TRP A 3 3.67 -27.34 -1.63
C TRP A 3 2.80 -27.93 -0.52
N VAL A 4 2.65 -29.26 -0.51
CA VAL A 4 1.86 -29.99 0.50
C VAL A 4 2.57 -29.97 1.85
N LYS A 5 3.91 -30.08 1.85
CA LYS A 5 4.71 -30.04 3.09
C LYS A 5 4.77 -28.66 3.73
N ILE A 6 4.71 -27.60 2.91
CA ILE A 6 4.88 -26.21 3.37
C ILE A 6 3.57 -25.64 3.96
N ARG A 7 2.43 -26.28 3.68
CA ARG A 7 1.08 -25.88 4.12
C ARG A 7 0.83 -24.36 4.07
N PRO A 8 1.01 -23.71 2.91
CA PRO A 8 0.91 -22.25 2.80
C PRO A 8 -0.46 -21.72 3.24
N ARG A 9 -1.55 -22.48 3.06
CA ARG A 9 -2.89 -22.12 3.56
C ARG A 9 -2.96 -21.90 5.07
N GLU A 10 -2.14 -22.60 5.86
CA GLU A 10 -2.10 -22.45 7.32
C GLU A 10 -1.19 -21.28 7.75
N ARG A 11 -0.30 -20.82 6.86
CA ARG A 11 0.74 -19.83 7.13
C ARG A 11 0.41 -18.43 6.58
N VAL A 12 -0.30 -18.36 5.46
CA VAL A 12 -0.76 -17.12 4.84
C VAL A 12 -1.90 -16.54 5.67
N LYS A 13 -1.57 -15.49 6.42
CA LYS A 13 -2.46 -14.71 7.30
C LYS A 13 -2.16 -13.23 7.08
N ASP A 14 -2.87 -12.34 7.78
CA ASP A 14 -2.57 -10.91 7.81
C ASP A 14 -1.04 -10.68 7.92
N SER A 15 -0.50 -9.98 6.92
CA SER A 15 0.93 -9.69 6.78
C SER A 15 1.54 -9.05 8.03
N LYS A 16 0.74 -8.36 8.85
CA LYS A 16 1.17 -7.70 10.09
C LYS A 16 1.34 -8.68 11.25
N LYS A 17 0.72 -9.86 11.18
CA LYS A 17 0.75 -10.91 12.23
C LYS A 17 1.88 -11.94 12.03
N ILE A 18 2.63 -11.82 10.95
CA ILE A 18 3.78 -12.68 10.62
C ILE A 18 5.07 -11.87 10.60
N SER A 19 6.19 -12.50 10.92
CA SER A 19 7.50 -11.84 10.96
C SER A 19 8.01 -11.48 9.55
N GLU A 20 8.98 -10.56 9.46
CA GLU A 20 9.59 -10.19 8.17
C GLU A 20 10.23 -11.38 7.43
N PRO A 21 11.03 -12.25 8.07
CA PRO A 21 11.58 -13.43 7.39
C PRO A 21 10.49 -14.37 6.86
N GLN A 22 9.41 -14.57 7.62
CA GLN A 22 8.27 -15.39 7.18
C GLN A 22 7.52 -14.74 6.01
N ARG A 23 7.37 -13.41 6.00
CA ARG A 23 6.78 -12.70 4.86
C ARG A 23 7.62 -12.84 3.60
N GLU A 24 8.94 -12.71 3.71
CA GLU A 24 9.86 -12.86 2.57
C GLU A 24 9.80 -14.28 2.01
N GLU A 25 9.81 -15.31 2.86
CA GLU A 25 9.63 -16.70 2.43
C GLU A 25 8.26 -16.92 1.74
N LEU A 26 7.18 -16.42 2.34
CA LEU A 26 5.84 -16.54 1.75
C LEU A 26 5.71 -15.76 0.45
N PHE A 27 6.36 -14.60 0.32
CA PHE A 27 6.42 -13.84 -0.92
C PHE A 27 7.01 -14.71 -2.02
N GLU A 28 8.20 -15.29 -1.80
CA GLU A 28 8.85 -16.14 -2.81
C GLU A 28 8.00 -17.37 -3.16
N LEU A 29 7.31 -17.97 -2.18
CA LEU A 29 6.39 -19.07 -2.47
C LEU A 29 5.21 -18.61 -3.34
N LEU A 30 4.54 -17.52 -2.96
CA LEU A 30 3.37 -17.02 -3.66
C LEU A 30 3.70 -16.56 -5.09
N THR A 31 4.80 -15.86 -5.29
CA THR A 31 5.17 -15.28 -6.60
C THR A 31 5.75 -16.31 -7.56
N ASN A 32 6.37 -17.38 -7.06
CA ASN A 32 6.91 -18.46 -7.88
C ASN A 32 5.93 -19.63 -8.08
N HIS A 33 4.73 -19.61 -7.50
CA HIS A 33 3.76 -20.68 -7.71
C HIS A 33 3.18 -20.61 -9.14
N PRO A 34 3.25 -21.68 -9.96
CA PRO A 34 2.78 -21.66 -11.35
C PRO A 34 1.27 -21.36 -11.52
N SER A 35 0.43 -21.77 -10.56
CA SER A 35 -1.01 -21.44 -10.53
C SER A 35 -1.38 -20.08 -9.92
N ILE A 36 -0.43 -19.26 -9.47
CA ILE A 36 -0.72 -17.94 -8.90
C ILE A 36 -0.30 -16.88 -9.91
N THR A 37 -1.25 -16.06 -10.32
CA THR A 37 -0.99 -14.83 -11.10
C THR A 37 -1.17 -13.63 -10.18
N TYR A 38 -0.20 -12.72 -10.18
CA TYR A 38 -0.23 -11.52 -9.34
C TYR A 38 0.29 -10.30 -10.10
N ALA A 39 -0.23 -9.12 -9.77
CA ALA A 39 0.26 -7.82 -10.21
C ALA A 39 0.57 -6.95 -9.00
N VAL A 40 1.43 -5.96 -9.18
CA VAL A 40 1.61 -4.87 -8.23
C VAL A 40 1.66 -3.54 -8.97
N HIS A 41 0.70 -2.68 -8.70
CA HIS A 41 0.76 -1.28 -9.12
C HIS A 41 1.30 -0.38 -7.99
N ILE A 42 2.20 0.54 -8.34
CA ILE A 42 2.80 1.49 -7.41
C ILE A 42 2.46 2.90 -7.87
N ASN A 43 1.83 3.68 -6.99
CA ASN A 43 1.62 5.11 -7.19
C ASN A 43 2.78 5.93 -6.61
N SER A 44 3.23 6.94 -7.36
CA SER A 44 4.25 7.88 -6.90
C SER A 44 3.74 8.77 -5.77
N ALA A 45 4.65 9.35 -4.99
CA ALA A 45 4.29 10.31 -3.95
C ALA A 45 3.55 11.52 -4.53
N GLN A 46 4.01 12.02 -5.68
CA GLN A 46 3.36 13.07 -6.45
C GLN A 46 1.92 12.69 -6.82
N ARG A 47 1.70 11.49 -7.40
CA ARG A 47 0.35 11.04 -7.76
C ARG A 47 -0.55 10.97 -6.53
N ILE A 48 -0.03 10.49 -5.40
CA ILE A 48 -0.77 10.46 -4.14
C ILE A 48 -1.14 11.87 -3.66
N ASP A 49 -0.25 12.85 -3.80
CA ASP A 49 -0.53 14.25 -3.48
C ASP A 49 -1.61 14.86 -4.40
N GLU A 50 -1.61 14.49 -5.69
CA GLU A 50 -2.60 14.96 -6.67
C GLU A 50 -4.01 14.45 -6.40
N ILE A 51 -4.16 13.15 -6.16
CA ILE A 51 -5.47 12.48 -6.09
C ILE A 51 -5.88 12.03 -4.71
N ASN A 52 -5.09 12.28 -3.67
CA ASN A 52 -5.21 11.75 -2.31
C ASN A 52 -4.98 10.22 -2.18
N ILE A 53 -4.66 9.80 -0.96
CA ILE A 53 -4.29 8.40 -0.67
C ILE A 53 -5.40 7.38 -0.87
N LEU A 54 -6.66 7.77 -0.64
CA LEU A 54 -7.78 6.86 -0.85
C LEU A 54 -7.90 6.56 -2.35
N GLN A 55 -7.95 7.59 -3.19
CA GLN A 55 -8.07 7.38 -4.64
C GLN A 55 -6.82 6.70 -5.21
N ALA A 56 -5.62 7.05 -4.75
CA ALA A 56 -4.40 6.36 -5.19
C ALA A 56 -4.38 4.88 -4.81
N SER A 57 -4.99 4.51 -3.67
CA SER A 57 -5.15 3.12 -3.27
C SER A 57 -6.15 2.40 -4.18
N LEU A 58 -7.32 3.01 -4.43
CA LEU A 58 -8.35 2.45 -5.32
C LEU A 58 -7.83 2.31 -6.77
N GLU A 59 -7.09 3.30 -7.27
CA GLU A 59 -6.46 3.26 -8.59
C GLU A 59 -5.44 2.11 -8.70
N SER A 60 -4.62 1.89 -7.66
CA SER A 60 -3.66 0.78 -7.65
C SER A 60 -4.34 -0.57 -7.58
N MET A 61 -5.46 -0.68 -6.85
CA MET A 61 -6.28 -1.89 -6.82
C MET A 61 -6.84 -2.20 -8.21
N THR A 62 -7.48 -1.23 -8.87
CA THR A 62 -8.04 -1.40 -10.23
C THR A 62 -6.95 -1.88 -11.20
N LYS A 63 -5.84 -1.15 -11.31
CA LYS A 63 -4.75 -1.49 -12.24
C LYS A 63 -4.15 -2.86 -11.97
N SER A 64 -3.98 -3.23 -10.70
CA SER A 64 -3.45 -4.56 -10.34
C SER A 64 -4.43 -5.67 -10.77
N VAL A 65 -5.74 -5.45 -10.58
CA VAL A 65 -6.77 -6.41 -10.98
C VAL A 65 -6.86 -6.55 -12.50
N GLU A 66 -6.85 -5.44 -13.24
CA GLU A 66 -6.86 -5.43 -14.71
C GLU A 66 -5.67 -6.21 -15.29
N GLU A 67 -4.47 -6.00 -14.74
CA GLU A 67 -3.26 -6.71 -15.18
C GLU A 67 -3.34 -8.21 -14.86
N VAL A 68 -3.88 -8.61 -13.71
CA VAL A 68 -4.10 -10.03 -13.39
C VAL A 68 -5.16 -10.64 -14.32
N ALA A 69 -6.30 -9.97 -14.52
CA ALA A 69 -7.39 -10.45 -15.36
C ALA A 69 -6.95 -10.63 -16.82
N GLY A 70 -6.20 -9.67 -17.35
CA GLY A 70 -5.63 -9.73 -18.70
C GLY A 70 -4.66 -10.91 -18.90
N ARG A 71 -3.97 -11.35 -17.84
CA ARG A 71 -3.06 -12.50 -17.86
C ARG A 71 -3.77 -13.83 -17.65
N LEU A 72 -4.80 -13.88 -16.80
CA LEU A 72 -5.58 -15.09 -16.54
C LEU A 72 -6.39 -15.54 -17.75
N LYS A 73 -6.87 -14.60 -18.59
CA LYS A 73 -7.72 -14.88 -19.76
C LYS A 73 -8.90 -15.81 -19.44
N GLN A 74 -9.52 -15.61 -18.27
CA GLN A 74 -10.66 -16.41 -17.80
C GLN A 74 -11.98 -15.66 -17.96
N ASP A 75 -13.01 -16.37 -18.43
CA ASP A 75 -14.33 -15.79 -18.73
C ASP A 75 -15.11 -15.37 -17.48
N LYS A 76 -14.75 -15.92 -16.31
CA LYS A 76 -15.44 -15.67 -15.04
C LYS A 76 -14.42 -15.34 -13.95
N THR A 77 -14.23 -14.05 -13.70
CA THR A 77 -13.38 -13.56 -12.62
C THR A 77 -14.24 -12.83 -11.58
N PHE A 78 -14.02 -13.13 -10.30
CA PHE A 78 -14.65 -12.45 -9.17
C PHE A 78 -13.57 -11.90 -8.24
N VAL A 79 -13.72 -10.65 -7.82
CA VAL A 79 -12.70 -9.91 -7.08
C VAL A 79 -13.10 -9.74 -5.62
N LEU A 80 -12.21 -10.07 -4.70
CA LEU A 80 -12.38 -9.82 -3.27
C LEU A 80 -11.41 -8.70 -2.85
N VAL A 81 -11.94 -7.61 -2.33
CA VAL A 81 -11.17 -6.42 -1.94
C VAL A 81 -11.18 -6.28 -0.42
N ASP A 82 -10.02 -6.05 0.20
CA ASP A 82 -9.97 -5.75 1.63
C ASP A 82 -10.54 -4.35 1.94
N GLY A 83 -11.45 -4.29 2.92
CA GLY A 83 -12.01 -3.05 3.41
C GLY A 83 -13.53 -2.97 3.21
N ASN A 84 -14.03 -1.74 3.12
CA ASN A 84 -15.46 -1.44 3.05
C ASN A 84 -15.86 -0.67 1.78
N ARG A 85 -14.95 -0.57 0.80
CA ARG A 85 -15.16 0.17 -0.44
C ARG A 85 -14.56 -0.60 -1.60
N LEU A 86 -15.31 -0.65 -2.70
CA LEU A 86 -14.81 -1.13 -3.98
C LEU A 86 -14.19 0.05 -4.76
N PRO A 87 -13.18 -0.20 -5.61
CA PRO A 87 -12.74 0.80 -6.58
C PRO A 87 -13.90 1.16 -7.51
N PRO A 88 -14.23 2.45 -7.69
CA PRO A 88 -15.39 2.87 -8.47
C PRO A 88 -15.24 2.56 -9.97
N THR A 89 -14.02 2.37 -10.45
CA THR A 89 -13.69 2.05 -11.84
C THR A 89 -13.48 0.55 -12.07
N LEU A 90 -13.74 -0.30 -11.07
CA LEU A 90 -13.58 -1.75 -11.24
C LEU A 90 -14.80 -2.32 -11.97
N GLU A 91 -14.57 -2.83 -13.18
CA GLU A 91 -15.64 -3.38 -14.03
C GLU A 91 -15.99 -4.85 -13.71
N LEU A 92 -15.10 -5.57 -13.04
CA LEU A 92 -15.31 -6.97 -12.68
C LEU A 92 -16.27 -7.13 -11.49
N PRO A 93 -17.08 -8.20 -11.46
CA PRO A 93 -17.84 -8.58 -10.28
C PRO A 93 -16.96 -8.63 -9.04
N ALA A 94 -17.36 -7.93 -7.98
CA ALA A 94 -16.51 -7.75 -6.80
C ALA A 94 -17.29 -7.61 -5.50
N GLU A 95 -16.64 -7.94 -4.40
CA GLU A 95 -17.13 -7.75 -3.03
C GLU A 95 -16.03 -7.15 -2.14
N ALA A 96 -16.42 -6.18 -1.30
CA ALA A 96 -15.55 -5.63 -0.27
C ALA A 96 -15.71 -6.43 1.04
N VAL A 97 -14.61 -6.96 1.55
CA VAL A 97 -14.58 -7.79 2.75
C VAL A 97 -13.84 -7.04 3.86
N VAL A 98 -14.57 -6.65 4.91
CA VAL A 98 -13.98 -5.97 6.06
C VAL A 98 -13.07 -6.93 6.83
N LYS A 99 -11.79 -6.55 6.98
CA LYS A 99 -10.72 -7.42 7.53
C LYS A 99 -10.56 -8.68 6.69
N GLY A 100 -10.52 -8.50 5.37
CA GLY A 100 -10.43 -9.58 4.41
C GLY A 100 -9.10 -10.32 4.51
N ASP A 101 -8.02 -9.63 4.90
CA ASP A 101 -6.69 -10.19 5.15
C ASP A 101 -6.66 -11.25 6.27
N ASP A 102 -7.61 -11.19 7.20
CA ASP A 102 -7.79 -12.18 8.27
C ASP A 102 -8.73 -13.33 7.90
N LYS A 103 -9.54 -13.18 6.84
CA LYS A 103 -10.67 -14.08 6.53
C LYS A 103 -10.53 -14.81 5.19
N VAL A 104 -9.83 -14.21 4.24
CA VAL A 104 -9.80 -14.63 2.84
C VAL A 104 -8.35 -14.85 2.42
N TYR A 105 -8.04 -16.07 1.99
CA TYR A 105 -6.68 -16.46 1.62
C TYR A 105 -6.09 -15.59 0.49
N SER A 106 -6.85 -15.29 -0.56
CA SER A 106 -6.36 -14.46 -1.68
C SER A 106 -6.05 -13.03 -1.26
N ILE A 107 -6.86 -12.45 -0.36
CA ILE A 107 -6.61 -11.12 0.22
C ILE A 107 -5.35 -11.16 1.09
N ALA A 108 -5.23 -12.17 1.96
CA ALA A 108 -4.05 -12.35 2.81
C ALA A 108 -2.77 -12.47 1.95
N ALA A 109 -2.80 -13.29 0.89
CA ALA A 109 -1.69 -13.42 -0.06
C ALA A 109 -1.34 -12.09 -0.74
N ALA A 110 -2.33 -11.36 -1.24
CA ALA A 110 -2.12 -10.04 -1.84
C ALA A 110 -1.51 -9.04 -0.84
N SER A 111 -1.93 -9.08 0.43
CA SER A 111 -1.38 -8.23 1.50
C SER A 111 0.12 -8.50 1.75
N ILE A 112 0.54 -9.78 1.69
CA ILE A 112 1.94 -10.17 1.82
C ILE A 112 2.75 -9.65 0.64
N ILE A 113 2.26 -9.88 -0.58
CA ILE A 113 2.91 -9.41 -1.81
C ILE A 113 3.10 -7.89 -1.78
N ALA A 114 2.04 -7.15 -1.45
CA ALA A 114 2.10 -5.69 -1.34
C ALA A 114 3.07 -5.21 -0.25
N LYS A 115 3.04 -5.85 0.93
CA LYS A 115 3.90 -5.47 2.06
C LYS A 115 5.38 -5.69 1.77
N VAL A 116 5.75 -6.87 1.26
CA VAL A 116 7.14 -7.18 0.93
C VAL A 116 7.63 -6.31 -0.21
N THR A 117 6.83 -6.10 -1.26
CA THR A 117 7.19 -5.20 -2.37
C THR A 117 7.47 -3.79 -1.88
N ARG A 118 6.59 -3.24 -1.04
CA ARG A 118 6.76 -1.90 -0.47
C ARG A 118 7.98 -1.81 0.45
N ASP A 119 8.24 -2.83 1.27
CA ASP A 119 9.40 -2.82 2.17
C ASP A 119 10.72 -2.92 1.40
N ARG A 120 10.79 -3.74 0.34
CA ARG A 120 11.92 -3.80 -0.61
C ARG A 120 12.16 -2.43 -1.26
N LEU A 121 11.11 -1.80 -1.81
CA LEU A 121 11.21 -0.47 -2.41
C LEU A 121 11.76 0.60 -1.44
N MET A 122 11.38 0.55 -0.16
CA MET A 122 11.90 1.49 0.84
C MET A 122 13.38 1.25 1.17
N ARG A 123 13.88 0.02 1.05
CA ARG A 123 15.31 -0.26 1.16
C ARG A 123 16.07 0.28 -0.06
N ASP A 124 15.51 0.13 -1.25
CA ASP A 124 16.11 0.68 -2.48
C ASP A 124 16.16 2.22 -2.43
N TYR A 125 15.11 2.86 -1.90
CA TYR A 125 15.14 4.30 -1.67
C TYR A 125 16.06 4.73 -0.55
N ASP A 126 16.34 3.87 0.44
CA ASP A 126 17.35 4.18 1.46
C ASP A 126 18.74 4.28 0.85
N VAL A 127 19.06 3.45 -0.15
CA VAL A 127 20.31 3.57 -0.91
C VAL A 127 20.38 4.89 -1.68
N GLN A 128 19.26 5.33 -2.26
CA GLN A 128 19.19 6.58 -3.03
C GLN A 128 19.15 7.84 -2.15
N PHE A 129 18.55 7.73 -0.96
CA PHE A 129 18.37 8.82 -0.01
C PHE A 129 18.83 8.41 1.41
N PRO A 130 20.14 8.15 1.60
CA PRO A 130 20.68 7.54 2.82
C PRO A 130 20.51 8.40 4.07
N GLN A 131 20.27 9.70 3.91
CA GLN A 131 20.07 10.63 5.03
C GLN A 131 18.77 10.41 5.80
N TYR A 132 17.81 9.64 5.27
CA TYR A 132 16.48 9.51 5.88
C TYR A 132 16.27 8.24 6.70
N GLY A 133 17.07 7.16 6.51
CA GLY A 133 16.90 5.91 7.27
C GLY A 133 15.63 5.10 6.89
N LEU A 134 15.20 5.22 5.63
CA LEU A 134 14.00 4.60 5.06
C LEU A 134 14.01 3.08 5.18
N ALA A 135 15.17 2.42 5.15
CA ALA A 135 15.27 0.98 5.31
C ALA A 135 14.79 0.53 6.69
N GLN A 136 14.79 1.37 7.71
CA GLN A 136 14.33 1.02 9.05
C GLN A 136 12.82 1.26 9.18
N HIS A 137 12.39 2.51 8.99
CA HIS A 137 11.01 2.93 9.25
C HIS A 137 10.10 2.99 8.03
N LYS A 138 10.56 2.60 6.83
CA LYS A 138 9.71 2.42 5.63
C LYS A 138 8.87 3.65 5.24
N GLY A 139 9.41 4.85 5.52
CA GLY A 139 8.74 6.13 5.30
C GLY A 139 7.69 6.53 6.35
N TYR A 140 7.44 5.74 7.40
CA TYR A 140 6.53 6.12 8.50
C TYR A 140 7.09 7.32 9.29
N PRO A 141 6.23 8.17 9.88
CA PRO A 141 6.63 9.42 10.56
C PRO A 141 7.19 9.14 11.96
N THR A 142 8.26 8.35 12.04
CA THR A 142 9.01 8.14 13.29
C THR A 142 9.77 9.39 13.68
N LYS A 143 10.17 9.51 14.96
CA LYS A 143 11.00 10.63 15.43
C LYS A 143 12.27 10.80 14.58
N ALA A 144 12.92 9.69 14.22
CA ALA A 144 14.10 9.69 13.36
C ALA A 144 13.79 10.26 11.97
N HIS A 145 12.70 9.81 11.34
CA HIS A 145 12.31 10.27 10.01
C HIS A 145 11.96 11.76 9.99
N VAL A 146 11.17 12.22 10.98
CA VAL A 146 10.79 13.63 11.10
C VAL A 146 12.01 14.52 11.35
N ALA A 147 12.97 14.06 12.17
CA ALA A 147 14.22 14.78 12.39
C ALA A 147 15.08 14.86 11.11
N ALA A 148 15.16 13.77 10.35
CA ALA A 148 15.87 13.75 9.07
C ALA A 148 15.24 14.71 8.05
N ILE A 149 13.90 14.73 7.94
CA ILE A 149 13.16 15.69 7.10
C ILE A 149 13.43 17.12 7.56
N ALA A 150 13.39 17.40 8.87
CA ALA A 150 13.66 18.74 9.38
C ALA A 150 15.09 19.22 9.09
N LYS A 151 16.06 18.29 9.09
CA LYS A 151 17.48 18.58 8.83
C LYS A 151 17.81 18.71 7.34
N HIS A 152 17.23 17.87 6.49
CA HIS A 152 17.62 17.73 5.08
C HIS A 152 16.56 18.23 4.09
N GLY A 153 15.38 18.63 4.57
CA GLY A 153 14.21 18.89 3.74
C GLY A 153 13.56 17.60 3.21
N PRO A 154 12.35 17.69 2.62
CA PRO A 154 11.73 16.56 1.91
C PRO A 154 12.48 16.24 0.61
N CYS A 155 12.50 14.96 0.22
CA CYS A 155 12.97 14.50 -1.09
C CYS A 155 11.82 14.05 -2.00
N ALA A 156 12.13 13.63 -3.24
CA ALA A 156 11.17 13.32 -4.30
C ALA A 156 10.11 12.26 -3.97
N ILE A 157 10.36 11.40 -2.98
CA ILE A 157 9.43 10.33 -2.56
C ILE A 157 8.56 10.71 -1.35
N HIS A 158 8.74 11.91 -0.80
CA HIS A 158 7.90 12.40 0.29
C HIS A 158 6.57 12.90 -0.25
N ARG A 159 5.49 12.60 0.49
CA ARG A 159 4.14 13.10 0.20
C ARG A 159 3.97 14.45 0.87
N LEU A 160 3.96 15.51 0.09
CA LEU A 160 3.96 16.89 0.59
C LEU A 160 2.61 17.30 1.17
N THR A 161 1.53 16.59 0.82
CA THR A 161 0.18 16.85 1.38
C THR A 161 -0.06 16.19 2.74
N PHE A 162 0.89 15.38 3.23
CA PHE A 162 0.80 14.64 4.49
C PHE A 162 1.48 15.39 5.62
N ALA A 163 0.91 15.32 6.84
CA ALA A 163 1.64 15.77 8.03
C ALA A 163 2.94 14.94 8.19
N PRO A 164 4.08 15.55 8.58
CA PRO A 164 4.24 16.94 9.02
C PRO A 164 4.55 17.95 7.90
N LEU A 165 4.64 17.51 6.64
CA LEU A 165 5.01 18.34 5.48
C LEU A 165 3.86 19.19 4.94
N LYS A 166 2.61 18.83 5.27
CA LYS A 166 1.40 19.53 4.84
C LYS A 166 1.55 21.03 5.10
N PRO A 167 1.43 21.89 4.06
CA PRO A 167 1.46 23.33 4.25
C PRO A 167 0.41 23.75 5.27
N LYS A 168 0.78 24.66 6.17
CA LYS A 168 -0.20 25.30 7.06
C LYS A 168 -1.16 26.11 6.19
N GLU A 169 -2.46 25.86 6.31
CA GLU A 169 -3.45 26.76 5.70
C GLU A 169 -3.23 28.18 6.25
N PRO A 170 -3.30 29.22 5.41
CA PRO A 170 -3.27 30.59 5.91
C PRO A 170 -4.43 30.76 6.90
N ALA A 171 -4.15 31.40 8.04
CA ALA A 171 -5.17 31.64 9.06
C ALA A 171 -6.36 32.35 8.41
N LYS A 172 -7.56 31.78 8.55
CA LYS A 172 -8.79 32.44 8.07
C LYS A 172 -8.89 33.81 8.74
N PRO A 173 -9.13 34.90 7.99
CA PRO A 173 -9.27 36.23 8.58
C PRO A 173 -10.40 36.19 9.62
N LYS A 174 -10.10 36.67 10.84
CA LYS A 174 -11.10 36.77 11.91
C LYS A 174 -12.25 37.65 11.40
N ALA A 175 -13.47 37.09 11.37
CA ALA A 175 -14.65 37.86 11.03
C ALA A 175 -14.77 39.04 12.00
N LYS A 176 -14.77 40.27 11.46
CA LYS A 176 -15.06 41.48 12.27
C LYS A 176 -16.47 41.34 12.82
N SER A 177 -16.61 41.25 14.15
CA SER A 177 -17.92 41.29 14.80
C SER A 177 -18.59 42.62 14.42
N LYS A 178 -19.71 42.56 13.70
CA LYS A 178 -20.56 43.73 13.51
C LYS A 178 -21.09 44.13 14.89
N ALA A 179 -20.69 45.31 15.35
CA ALA A 179 -21.34 45.97 16.47
C ALA A 179 -22.83 46.12 16.14
N LYS A 180 -23.68 45.63 17.03
CA LYS A 180 -25.12 45.88 16.98
C LYS A 180 -25.32 47.33 17.42
N ASN A 181 -25.85 48.16 16.52
CA ASN A 181 -26.61 49.36 16.88
C ASN A 181 -28.04 48.94 17.22
#